data_AF-A0A261FV37-F1
#
_entry.id   AF-A0A261FV37-F1
#
_cell.length_a   1.000
_cell.length_b   1.000
_cell.length_c   1.000
_cell.angle_alpha   90.00
_cell.angle_beta   90.00
_cell.angle_gamma   90.00
#
_symmetry.space_group_name_H-M   'P 1'
#
loop_
_entity.id
_entity.type
_entity.pdbx_description
1 polymer ?
#
loop_
_entity_poly.entity_id
_entity_poly.type
_entity_poly.pdbx_seq_one_letter_code
_entity_poly.pdbx_strand_id
1 'polypeptide(L)'
;MVDRFPVVLRGYDKDKVDDAFDVMQGSIKQAQQTLARMREQIKAGDDRILQLQAQLQEERNRKPQGSSFTSLGANAQKMLASAEQTSSELLERAKQDASATRTAAQAQAETLINNARLDAQHIIDDANAKAATLLDSAQSEAETVASNVREEMEQLRSETNKNVTEQRQTVELELSNLREEHDKRLASERAAHERELSELRADATQQVAEQRKTANQEIADLKSEANDQIEAALAEANRRLADVREQVAKMTTDAQRRASEIVDAAKAKAQEILDEAEVNRTSTVSQVSAEVEQIRSDIAAQQDGATQKVNELLANLEERREAAKREADELISQAKTVREEADSYASERRRSADEQAASIVKKAGEDADLQIEERRQAAQGELDGLTSHIADLQQREAAITQRVSELRAMFASAFSGFAFGGEGEGAPADGLPVMNAVDETSESAENEPSEAASDESVDSEEWDFVSDGDSEGDGNESSQQ
;
A
#
# COMPACT_ATOMS: atom_id res chain seq x y z
N MET A 1 -100.08 -86.57 -63.18
CA MET A 1 -99.98 -88.02 -63.42
C MET A 1 -98.56 -88.48 -63.08
N VAL A 2 -98.20 -88.24 -61.82
CA VAL A 2 -96.91 -88.55 -61.17
C VAL A 2 -97.30 -89.10 -59.78
N ASP A 3 -96.35 -89.62 -59.00
CA ASP A 3 -96.59 -90.19 -57.66
C ASP A 3 -97.43 -91.48 -57.64
N ARG A 4 -96.94 -92.50 -58.35
CA ARG A 4 -97.28 -93.91 -58.06
C ARG A 4 -96.09 -94.75 -57.60
N PHE A 5 -94.87 -94.27 -57.79
CA PHE A 5 -93.62 -94.93 -57.42
C PHE A 5 -92.63 -93.89 -56.88
N PRO A 6 -92.49 -93.72 -55.55
CA PRO A 6 -91.52 -92.80 -54.99
C PRO A 6 -90.09 -93.30 -55.24
N VAL A 7 -89.14 -92.37 -55.34
CA VAL A 7 -87.73 -92.65 -55.61
C VAL A 7 -86.91 -92.40 -54.34
N VAL A 8 -86.26 -93.45 -53.85
CA VAL A 8 -85.29 -93.41 -52.75
C VAL A 8 -83.89 -93.15 -53.31
N LEU A 9 -82.88 -92.92 -52.44
CA LEU A 9 -81.52 -92.54 -52.83
C LEU A 9 -80.82 -93.46 -53.87
N ARG A 10 -81.32 -94.68 -54.11
CA ARG A 10 -80.87 -95.58 -55.19
C ARG A 10 -82.04 -96.31 -55.88
N GLY A 11 -83.02 -95.56 -56.40
CA GLY A 11 -84.07 -96.08 -57.29
C GLY A 11 -85.46 -96.10 -56.68
N TYR A 12 -86.43 -96.72 -57.37
CA TYR A 12 -87.81 -96.79 -56.91
C TYR A 12 -87.95 -97.61 -55.62
N ASP A 13 -88.86 -97.19 -54.75
CA ASP A 13 -89.31 -97.97 -53.59
C ASP A 13 -89.92 -99.30 -54.06
N LYS A 14 -89.23 -100.40 -53.76
CA LYS A 14 -89.61 -101.74 -54.20
C LYS A 14 -90.97 -102.16 -53.66
N ASP A 15 -91.27 -101.83 -52.41
CA ASP A 15 -92.50 -102.31 -51.76
C ASP A 15 -93.71 -101.57 -52.34
N LYS A 16 -93.56 -100.29 -52.70
CA LYS A 16 -94.57 -99.53 -53.46
C LYS A 16 -94.71 -99.98 -54.92
N VAL A 17 -93.64 -100.52 -55.52
CA VAL A 17 -93.71 -101.15 -56.84
C VAL A 17 -94.51 -102.45 -56.78
N ASP A 18 -94.22 -103.32 -55.81
CA ASP A 18 -94.91 -104.61 -55.64
C ASP A 18 -96.40 -104.41 -55.27
N ASP A 19 -96.72 -103.50 -54.35
CA ASP A 19 -98.11 -103.07 -54.03
C ASP A 19 -98.92 -102.74 -55.31
N ALA A 20 -98.32 -101.98 -56.22
CA ALA A 20 -98.99 -101.52 -57.44
C ALA A 20 -99.16 -102.64 -58.48
N PHE A 21 -98.24 -103.62 -58.51
CA PHE A 21 -98.35 -104.82 -59.35
C PHE A 21 -99.50 -105.71 -58.88
N ASP A 22 -99.68 -105.92 -57.58
CA ASP A 22 -100.79 -106.72 -57.03
C ASP A 22 -102.15 -106.06 -57.30
N VAL A 23 -102.25 -104.73 -57.11
CA VAL A 23 -103.46 -103.96 -57.49
C VAL A 23 -103.76 -104.09 -58.99
N MET A 24 -102.74 -104.06 -59.85
CA MET A 24 -102.91 -104.26 -61.30
C MET A 24 -103.30 -105.70 -61.66
N GLN A 25 -102.74 -106.71 -60.99
CA GLN A 25 -103.11 -108.10 -61.21
C GLN A 25 -104.55 -108.38 -60.75
N GLY A 26 -105.00 -107.72 -59.67
CA GLY A 26 -106.38 -107.72 -59.21
C GLY A 26 -107.35 -107.14 -60.24
N SER A 27 -107.05 -105.98 -60.83
CA SER A 27 -107.92 -105.36 -61.84
C SER A 27 -107.97 -106.18 -63.14
N ILE A 28 -106.87 -106.81 -63.55
CA ILE A 28 -106.84 -107.74 -64.70
C ILE A 28 -107.74 -108.96 -64.44
N LYS A 29 -107.71 -109.56 -63.24
CA LYS A 29 -108.60 -110.67 -62.87
C LYS A 29 -110.07 -110.25 -62.91
N GLN A 30 -110.40 -109.06 -62.41
CA GLN A 30 -111.77 -108.51 -62.48
C GLN A 30 -112.22 -108.26 -63.93
N ALA A 31 -111.38 -107.69 -64.78
CA ALA A 31 -111.68 -107.46 -66.20
C ALA A 31 -111.88 -108.77 -66.98
N GLN A 32 -111.15 -109.83 -66.65
CA GLN A 32 -111.38 -111.16 -67.23
C GLN A 32 -112.73 -111.75 -66.78
N GLN A 33 -113.13 -111.56 -65.53
CA GLN A 33 -114.44 -112.02 -65.03
C GLN A 33 -115.63 -111.26 -65.66
N THR A 34 -115.52 -109.95 -65.89
CA THR A 34 -116.58 -109.19 -66.58
C THR A 34 -116.68 -109.59 -68.06
N LEU A 35 -115.56 -109.80 -68.76
CA LEU A 35 -115.55 -110.32 -70.12
C LEU A 35 -116.15 -111.73 -70.23
N ALA A 36 -115.95 -112.60 -69.24
CA ALA A 36 -116.58 -113.92 -69.20
C ALA A 36 -118.12 -113.81 -69.09
N ARG A 37 -118.63 -113.00 -68.16
CA ARG A 37 -120.07 -112.76 -67.99
C ARG A 37 -120.72 -112.13 -69.23
N MET A 38 -120.06 -111.19 -69.88
CA MET A 38 -120.56 -110.55 -71.11
C MET A 38 -120.69 -111.57 -72.26
N ARG A 39 -119.74 -112.50 -72.41
CA ARG A 39 -119.81 -113.57 -73.42
C ARG A 39 -120.98 -114.54 -73.16
N GLU A 40 -121.24 -114.85 -71.89
CA GLU A 40 -122.37 -115.69 -71.49
C GLU A 40 -123.72 -115.00 -71.74
N GLN A 41 -123.82 -113.70 -71.49
CA GLN A 41 -125.01 -112.88 -71.82
C GLN A 41 -125.25 -112.77 -73.33
N ILE A 42 -124.20 -112.59 -74.14
CA ILE A 42 -124.31 -112.55 -75.62
C ILE A 42 -124.88 -113.89 -76.12
N LYS A 43 -124.31 -115.02 -75.69
CA LYS A 43 -124.78 -116.35 -76.08
C LYS A 43 -126.27 -116.57 -75.72
N ALA A 44 -126.68 -116.18 -74.51
CA ALA A 44 -128.08 -116.27 -74.08
C ALA A 44 -129.02 -115.34 -74.88
N GLY A 45 -128.49 -114.26 -75.48
CA GLY A 45 -129.18 -113.43 -76.44
C GLY A 45 -129.35 -114.12 -77.81
N ASP A 46 -128.26 -114.69 -78.35
CA ASP A 46 -128.26 -115.40 -79.63
C ASP A 46 -129.23 -116.59 -79.63
N ASP A 47 -129.20 -117.42 -78.58
CA ASP A 47 -130.14 -118.54 -78.37
C ASP A 47 -131.61 -118.07 -78.40
N ARG A 48 -131.88 -116.86 -77.90
CA ARG A 48 -133.23 -116.27 -77.85
C ARG A 48 -133.66 -115.64 -79.19
N ILE A 49 -132.72 -115.11 -79.97
CA ILE A 49 -132.97 -114.64 -81.34
C ILE A 49 -133.36 -115.82 -82.24
N LEU A 50 -132.68 -116.97 -82.10
CA LEU A 50 -133.02 -118.19 -82.84
C LEU A 50 -134.45 -118.70 -82.51
N GLN A 51 -134.85 -118.67 -81.24
CA GLN A 51 -136.22 -119.02 -80.83
C GLN A 51 -137.27 -118.06 -81.45
N LEU A 52 -137.01 -116.76 -81.45
CA LEU A 52 -137.91 -115.76 -82.04
C LEU A 52 -138.00 -115.89 -83.57
N GLN A 53 -136.90 -116.23 -84.25
CA GLN A 53 -136.92 -116.51 -85.69
C GLN A 53 -137.75 -117.76 -86.02
N ALA A 54 -137.65 -118.83 -85.22
CA ALA A 54 -138.49 -120.02 -85.38
C ALA A 54 -139.98 -119.70 -85.22
N GLN A 55 -140.36 -118.92 -84.19
CA GLN A 55 -141.75 -118.48 -83.98
C GLN A 55 -142.27 -117.60 -85.12
N LEU A 56 -141.46 -116.67 -85.63
CA LEU A 56 -141.83 -115.85 -86.80
C LEU A 56 -141.99 -116.68 -88.08
N GLN A 57 -141.21 -117.77 -88.23
CA GLN A 57 -141.33 -118.67 -89.37
C GLN A 57 -142.57 -119.58 -89.27
N GLU A 58 -143.00 -119.94 -88.04
CA GLU A 58 -144.25 -120.66 -87.78
C GLU A 58 -145.48 -119.76 -88.03
N GLU A 59 -145.50 -118.54 -87.48
CA GLU A 59 -146.56 -117.55 -87.74
C GLU A 59 -146.65 -117.20 -89.24
N ARG A 60 -145.52 -117.05 -89.95
CA ARG A 60 -145.50 -116.82 -91.40
C ARG A 60 -146.12 -117.95 -92.22
N ASN A 61 -146.17 -119.18 -91.69
CA ASN A 61 -146.80 -120.31 -92.37
C ASN A 61 -148.34 -120.35 -92.20
N ARG A 62 -148.92 -119.52 -91.32
CA ARG A 62 -150.38 -119.33 -91.22
C ARG A 62 -150.88 -118.39 -92.33
N LYS A 63 -151.56 -118.95 -93.34
CA LYS A 63 -152.26 -118.15 -94.36
C LYS A 63 -153.50 -117.45 -93.78
N PRO A 64 -153.61 -116.11 -93.82
CA PRO A 64 -154.85 -115.42 -93.49
C PRO A 64 -155.88 -115.56 -94.62
N GLN A 65 -157.16 -115.77 -94.27
CA GLN A 65 -158.28 -115.59 -95.21
C GLN A 65 -158.88 -114.18 -95.04
N GLY A 66 -159.31 -113.56 -96.13
CA GLY A 66 -159.81 -112.17 -96.13
C GLY A 66 -161.33 -112.04 -96.18
N SER A 67 -161.87 -110.92 -95.68
CA SER A 67 -163.31 -110.66 -95.64
C SER A 67 -163.69 -109.17 -95.78
N SER A 68 -164.33 -108.86 -96.92
CA SER A 68 -165.23 -107.72 -97.25
C SER A 68 -164.86 -106.27 -96.86
N PHE A 69 -164.83 -105.40 -97.88
CA PHE A 69 -164.60 -103.95 -97.80
C PHE A 69 -165.69 -103.13 -97.09
N THR A 70 -166.91 -103.64 -96.89
CA THR A 70 -167.92 -102.90 -96.10
C THR A 70 -167.57 -102.83 -94.62
N SER A 71 -166.77 -103.78 -94.12
CA SER A 71 -166.18 -103.69 -92.78
C SER A 71 -165.18 -102.52 -92.69
N LEU A 72 -164.44 -102.21 -93.76
CA LEU A 72 -163.44 -101.15 -93.77
C LEU A 72 -164.03 -99.75 -93.53
N GLY A 73 -165.29 -99.47 -93.86
CA GLY A 73 -165.90 -98.16 -93.58
C GLY A 73 -166.08 -97.91 -92.08
N ALA A 74 -166.79 -98.82 -91.40
CA ALA A 74 -166.98 -98.77 -89.95
C ALA A 74 -165.66 -98.97 -89.19
N ASN A 75 -164.77 -99.83 -89.70
CA ASN A 75 -163.45 -100.04 -89.12
C ASN A 75 -162.52 -98.83 -89.36
N ALA A 76 -162.66 -98.07 -90.45
CA ALA A 76 -161.90 -96.83 -90.67
C ALA A 76 -162.37 -95.69 -89.76
N GLN A 77 -163.68 -95.52 -89.51
CA GLN A 77 -164.14 -94.58 -88.49
C GLN A 77 -163.71 -95.01 -87.08
N LYS A 78 -163.79 -96.31 -86.76
CA LYS A 78 -163.29 -96.86 -85.49
C LYS A 78 -161.77 -96.70 -85.36
N MET A 79 -161.02 -96.88 -86.44
CA MET A 79 -159.57 -96.71 -86.50
C MET A 79 -159.18 -95.23 -86.44
N LEU A 80 -159.95 -94.31 -87.02
CA LEU A 80 -159.73 -92.87 -86.90
C LEU A 80 -159.97 -92.42 -85.47
N ALA A 81 -161.11 -92.77 -84.87
CA ALA A 81 -161.38 -92.48 -83.46
C ALA A 81 -160.35 -93.15 -82.52
N SER A 82 -159.91 -94.37 -82.82
CA SER A 82 -158.83 -95.05 -82.11
C SER A 82 -157.45 -94.43 -82.34
N ALA A 83 -157.23 -93.77 -83.48
CA ALA A 83 -155.98 -93.06 -83.81
C ALA A 83 -155.96 -91.67 -83.17
N GLU A 84 -157.10 -90.97 -83.10
CA GLU A 84 -157.26 -89.73 -82.35
C GLU A 84 -157.14 -89.99 -80.84
N GLN A 85 -157.73 -91.08 -80.33
CA GLN A 85 -157.56 -91.54 -78.96
C GLN A 85 -156.10 -91.91 -78.67
N THR A 86 -155.46 -92.77 -79.48
CA THR A 86 -154.06 -93.13 -79.24
C THR A 86 -153.08 -91.97 -79.51
N SER A 87 -153.39 -91.02 -80.38
CA SER A 87 -152.57 -89.81 -80.58
C SER A 87 -152.72 -88.81 -79.44
N SER A 88 -153.91 -88.64 -78.87
CA SER A 88 -154.10 -87.80 -77.68
C SER A 88 -153.52 -88.45 -76.43
N GLU A 89 -153.65 -89.77 -76.26
CA GLU A 89 -152.97 -90.55 -75.21
C GLU A 89 -151.44 -90.48 -75.37
N LEU A 90 -150.92 -90.62 -76.59
CA LEU A 90 -149.48 -90.48 -76.88
C LEU A 90 -148.97 -89.07 -76.65
N LEU A 91 -149.74 -88.03 -77.00
CA LEU A 91 -149.37 -86.64 -76.73
C LEU A 91 -149.40 -86.31 -75.23
N GLU A 92 -150.38 -86.80 -74.48
CA GLU A 92 -150.45 -86.59 -73.04
C GLU A 92 -149.34 -87.36 -72.32
N ARG A 93 -149.07 -88.60 -72.76
CA ARG A 93 -147.91 -89.37 -72.31
C ARG A 93 -146.60 -88.67 -72.64
N ALA A 94 -146.43 -88.11 -73.84
CA ALA A 94 -145.23 -87.37 -74.22
C ALA A 94 -145.04 -86.09 -73.38
N LYS A 95 -146.13 -85.38 -73.03
CA LYS A 95 -146.07 -84.27 -72.04
C LYS A 95 -145.68 -84.78 -70.66
N GLN A 96 -146.27 -85.89 -70.21
CA GLN A 96 -145.98 -86.49 -68.90
C GLN A 96 -144.51 -86.92 -68.82
N ASP A 97 -144.02 -87.68 -69.79
CA ASP A 97 -142.62 -88.14 -69.91
C ASP A 97 -141.66 -86.95 -70.02
N ALA A 98 -141.99 -85.90 -70.78
CA ALA A 98 -141.19 -84.67 -70.85
C ALA A 98 -141.17 -83.89 -69.52
N SER A 99 -142.31 -83.82 -68.82
CA SER A 99 -142.39 -83.18 -67.50
C SER A 99 -141.61 -83.95 -66.44
N ALA A 100 -141.72 -85.29 -66.42
CA ALA A 100 -140.98 -86.17 -65.53
C ALA A 100 -139.46 -86.10 -65.81
N THR A 101 -139.07 -86.09 -67.09
CA THR A 101 -137.67 -85.90 -67.51
C THR A 101 -137.13 -84.55 -67.06
N ARG A 102 -137.92 -83.46 -67.20
CA ARG A 102 -137.55 -82.13 -66.71
C ARG A 102 -137.40 -82.11 -65.18
N THR A 103 -138.36 -82.66 -64.44
CA THR A 103 -138.29 -82.73 -62.97
C THR A 103 -137.10 -83.58 -62.50
N ALA A 104 -136.81 -84.71 -63.14
CA ALA A 104 -135.65 -85.53 -62.85
C ALA A 104 -134.33 -84.80 -63.14
N ALA A 105 -134.23 -84.10 -64.27
CA ALA A 105 -133.06 -83.29 -64.62
C ALA A 105 -132.87 -82.10 -63.66
N GLN A 106 -133.94 -81.46 -63.20
CA GLN A 106 -133.88 -80.42 -62.17
C GLN A 106 -133.39 -80.97 -60.82
N ALA A 107 -133.95 -82.10 -60.35
CA ALA A 107 -133.50 -82.75 -59.12
C ALA A 107 -132.04 -83.22 -59.20
N GLN A 108 -131.59 -83.72 -60.35
CA GLN A 108 -130.18 -84.07 -60.60
C GLN A 108 -129.27 -82.84 -60.59
N ALA A 109 -129.68 -81.73 -61.21
CA ALA A 109 -128.93 -80.48 -61.20
C ALA A 109 -128.84 -79.86 -59.79
N GLU A 110 -129.94 -79.87 -59.02
CA GLU A 110 -129.96 -79.44 -57.62
C GLU A 110 -129.07 -80.32 -56.74
N THR A 111 -129.09 -81.64 -56.94
CA THR A 111 -128.18 -82.58 -56.25
C THR A 111 -126.72 -82.29 -56.59
N LEU A 112 -126.40 -82.08 -57.86
CA LEU A 112 -125.04 -81.74 -58.31
C LEU A 112 -124.56 -80.41 -57.74
N ILE A 113 -125.42 -79.37 -57.72
CA ILE A 113 -125.09 -78.06 -57.15
C ILE A 113 -124.88 -78.16 -55.63
N ASN A 114 -125.68 -78.95 -54.92
CA ASN A 114 -125.52 -79.15 -53.48
C ASN A 114 -124.26 -79.95 -53.16
N ASN A 115 -123.95 -81.01 -53.92
CA ASN A 115 -122.69 -81.75 -53.78
C ASN A 115 -121.48 -80.85 -54.06
N ALA A 116 -121.48 -80.10 -55.18
CA ALA A 116 -120.38 -79.19 -55.52
C ALA A 116 -120.20 -78.05 -54.49
N ARG A 117 -121.26 -77.64 -53.78
CA ARG A 117 -121.17 -76.72 -52.63
C ARG A 117 -120.55 -77.36 -51.41
N LEU A 118 -120.90 -78.62 -51.11
CA LEU A 118 -120.29 -79.39 -50.01
C LEU A 118 -118.80 -79.66 -50.30
N ASP A 119 -118.46 -80.09 -51.53
CA ASP A 119 -117.09 -80.29 -51.97
C ASP A 119 -116.26 -79.00 -51.86
N ALA A 120 -116.81 -77.87 -52.32
CA ALA A 120 -116.15 -76.56 -52.19
C ALA A 120 -115.98 -76.13 -50.73
N GLN A 121 -116.97 -76.36 -49.87
CA GLN A 121 -116.89 -76.08 -48.43
C GLN A 121 -115.82 -76.95 -47.77
N HIS A 122 -115.80 -78.26 -48.05
CA HIS A 122 -114.78 -79.18 -47.56
C HIS A 122 -113.37 -78.77 -48.01
N ILE A 123 -113.17 -78.36 -49.26
CA ILE A 123 -111.88 -77.86 -49.77
C ILE A 123 -111.44 -76.60 -49.02
N ILE A 124 -112.37 -75.67 -48.72
CA ILE A 124 -112.09 -74.45 -47.96
C ILE A 124 -111.72 -74.79 -46.50
N ASP A 125 -112.47 -75.68 -45.85
CA ASP A 125 -112.20 -76.08 -44.46
C ASP A 125 -110.89 -76.87 -44.34
N ASP A 126 -110.59 -77.76 -45.29
CA ASP A 126 -109.29 -78.45 -45.40
C ASP A 126 -108.13 -77.47 -45.59
N ALA A 127 -108.31 -76.44 -46.42
CA ALA A 127 -107.31 -75.42 -46.67
C ALA A 127 -107.08 -74.53 -45.44
N ASN A 128 -108.17 -74.12 -44.75
CA ASN A 128 -108.12 -73.37 -43.51
C ASN A 128 -107.45 -74.16 -42.39
N ALA A 129 -107.77 -75.45 -42.24
CA ALA A 129 -107.13 -76.33 -41.26
C ALA A 129 -105.62 -76.48 -41.53
N LYS A 130 -105.22 -76.72 -42.79
CA LYS A 130 -103.80 -76.81 -43.19
C LYS A 130 -103.06 -75.49 -42.95
N ALA A 131 -103.67 -74.36 -43.29
CA ALA A 131 -103.12 -73.04 -43.03
C ALA A 131 -102.94 -72.76 -41.52
N ALA A 132 -103.93 -73.13 -40.69
CA ALA A 132 -103.83 -73.01 -39.24
C ALA A 132 -102.68 -73.87 -38.68
N THR A 133 -102.58 -75.14 -39.09
CA THR A 133 -101.47 -76.02 -38.64
C THR A 133 -100.09 -75.54 -39.10
N LEU A 134 -99.99 -74.93 -40.28
CA LEU A 134 -98.74 -74.35 -40.77
C LEU A 134 -98.34 -73.08 -39.99
N LEU A 135 -99.31 -72.22 -39.64
CA LEU A 135 -99.06 -71.03 -38.82
C LEU A 135 -98.67 -71.40 -37.38
N ASP A 136 -99.35 -72.38 -36.77
CA ASP A 136 -99.04 -72.90 -35.44
C ASP A 136 -97.64 -73.53 -35.39
N SER A 137 -97.29 -74.33 -36.41
CA SER A 137 -95.95 -74.92 -36.54
C SER A 137 -94.87 -73.84 -36.71
N ALA A 138 -95.09 -72.87 -37.60
CA ALA A 138 -94.16 -71.77 -37.84
C ALA A 138 -94.00 -70.84 -36.61
N GLN A 139 -95.07 -70.64 -35.83
CA GLN A 139 -94.99 -69.91 -34.56
C GLN A 139 -94.19 -70.70 -33.52
N SER A 140 -94.44 -72.00 -33.36
CA SER A 140 -93.71 -72.88 -32.43
C SER A 140 -92.22 -72.98 -32.79
N GLU A 141 -91.88 -73.09 -34.08
CA GLU A 141 -90.50 -73.01 -34.58
C GLU A 141 -89.86 -71.64 -34.26
N ALA A 142 -90.55 -70.53 -34.52
CA ALA A 142 -90.05 -69.19 -34.23
C ALA A 142 -89.86 -68.93 -32.73
N GLU A 143 -90.76 -69.42 -31.87
CA GLU A 143 -90.64 -69.34 -30.42
C GLU A 143 -89.47 -70.19 -29.90
N THR A 144 -89.29 -71.39 -30.45
CA THR A 144 -88.16 -72.28 -30.13
C THR A 144 -86.82 -71.64 -30.51
N VAL A 145 -86.69 -71.14 -31.75
CA VAL A 145 -85.48 -70.41 -32.21
C VAL A 145 -85.25 -69.17 -31.35
N ALA A 146 -86.30 -68.44 -30.97
CA ALA A 146 -86.17 -67.29 -30.10
C ALA A 146 -85.81 -67.65 -28.64
N SER A 147 -86.10 -68.87 -28.14
CA SER A 147 -85.55 -69.33 -26.85
C SER A 147 -84.07 -69.65 -26.99
N ASN A 148 -83.71 -70.51 -27.95
CA ASN A 148 -82.34 -70.95 -28.17
C ASN A 148 -81.38 -69.76 -28.34
N VAL A 149 -81.73 -68.77 -29.17
CA VAL A 149 -80.92 -67.56 -29.39
C VAL A 149 -80.78 -66.69 -28.12
N ARG A 150 -81.78 -66.69 -27.22
CA ARG A 150 -81.65 -65.99 -25.92
C ARG A 150 -80.73 -66.75 -24.97
N GLU A 151 -80.81 -68.07 -24.95
CA GLU A 151 -79.98 -68.94 -24.13
C GLU A 151 -78.51 -68.90 -24.59
N GLU A 152 -78.25 -68.99 -25.90
CA GLU A 152 -76.93 -68.79 -26.51
C GLU A 152 -76.35 -67.40 -26.20
N MET A 153 -77.16 -66.33 -26.33
CA MET A 153 -76.74 -64.97 -25.99
C MET A 153 -76.36 -64.81 -24.53
N GLU A 154 -77.10 -65.42 -23.60
CA GLU A 154 -76.80 -65.30 -22.16
C GLU A 154 -75.63 -66.20 -21.75
N GLN A 155 -75.46 -67.37 -22.37
CA GLN A 155 -74.24 -68.18 -22.24
C GLN A 155 -73.01 -67.42 -22.72
N LEU A 156 -73.05 -66.86 -23.93
CA LEU A 156 -71.97 -66.06 -24.52
C LEU A 156 -71.63 -64.82 -23.68
N ARG A 157 -72.63 -64.16 -23.08
CA ARG A 157 -72.42 -63.07 -22.11
C ARG A 157 -71.75 -63.56 -20.83
N SER A 158 -72.21 -64.68 -20.26
CA SER A 158 -71.59 -65.30 -19.09
C SER A 158 -70.12 -65.64 -19.35
N GLU A 159 -69.82 -66.26 -20.49
CA GLU A 159 -68.44 -66.61 -20.88
C GLU A 159 -67.59 -65.38 -21.14
N THR A 160 -68.11 -64.38 -21.85
CA THR A 160 -67.41 -63.10 -22.07
C THR A 160 -67.09 -62.40 -20.74
N ASN A 161 -68.05 -62.36 -19.80
CA ASN A 161 -67.86 -61.76 -18.48
C ASN A 161 -66.83 -62.53 -17.63
N LYS A 162 -66.79 -63.88 -17.70
CA LYS A 162 -65.75 -64.70 -17.07
C LYS A 162 -64.38 -64.40 -17.67
N ASN A 163 -64.25 -64.54 -18.99
CA ASN A 163 -63.00 -64.29 -19.73
C ASN A 163 -62.44 -62.89 -19.45
N VAL A 164 -63.27 -61.85 -19.45
CA VAL A 164 -62.86 -60.47 -19.11
C VAL A 164 -62.45 -60.34 -17.63
N THR A 165 -63.10 -61.05 -16.72
CA THR A 165 -62.74 -61.04 -15.29
C THR A 165 -61.40 -61.75 -15.05
N GLU A 166 -61.20 -62.92 -15.66
CA GLU A 166 -59.97 -63.72 -15.58
C GLU A 166 -58.78 -62.99 -16.24
N GLN A 167 -58.99 -62.37 -17.40
CA GLN A 167 -57.98 -61.49 -18.02
C GLN A 167 -57.64 -60.30 -17.13
N ARG A 168 -58.64 -59.62 -16.53
CA ARG A 168 -58.38 -58.49 -15.64
C ARG A 168 -57.60 -58.92 -14.40
N GLN A 169 -57.97 -60.05 -13.77
CA GLN A 169 -57.26 -60.61 -12.62
C GLN A 169 -55.83 -61.01 -12.98
N THR A 170 -55.60 -61.59 -14.16
CA THR A 170 -54.27 -61.95 -14.65
C THR A 170 -53.39 -60.71 -14.81
N VAL A 171 -53.88 -59.68 -15.51
CA VAL A 171 -53.16 -58.41 -15.70
C VAL A 171 -52.94 -57.68 -14.36
N GLU A 172 -53.90 -57.74 -13.43
CA GLU A 172 -53.78 -57.15 -12.08
C GLU A 172 -52.69 -57.85 -11.25
N LEU A 173 -52.58 -59.19 -11.34
CA LEU A 173 -51.50 -59.96 -10.72
C LEU A 173 -50.14 -59.71 -11.38
N GLU A 174 -50.05 -59.71 -12.71
CA GLU A 174 -48.82 -59.38 -13.45
C GLU A 174 -48.31 -57.98 -13.10
N LEU A 175 -49.20 -56.99 -13.07
CA LEU A 175 -48.89 -55.61 -12.73
C LEU A 175 -48.52 -55.43 -11.24
N SER A 176 -49.06 -56.26 -10.35
CA SER A 176 -48.61 -56.32 -8.94
C SER A 176 -47.21 -56.92 -8.83
N ASN A 177 -46.96 -58.05 -9.51
CA ASN A 177 -45.66 -58.73 -9.51
C ASN A 177 -44.56 -57.83 -10.08
N LEU A 178 -44.81 -57.15 -11.20
CA LEU A 178 -43.87 -56.21 -11.82
C LEU A 178 -43.56 -55.00 -10.93
N ARG A 179 -44.53 -54.50 -10.17
CA ARG A 179 -44.30 -53.44 -9.16
C ARG A 179 -43.45 -53.95 -8.01
N GLU A 180 -43.77 -55.12 -7.46
CA GLU A 180 -42.95 -55.73 -6.41
C GLU A 180 -41.52 -56.01 -6.87
N GLU A 181 -41.32 -56.51 -8.09
CA GLU A 181 -39.99 -56.74 -8.66
C GLU A 181 -39.23 -55.43 -8.86
N HIS A 182 -39.89 -54.41 -9.43
CA HIS A 182 -39.32 -53.08 -9.60
C HIS A 182 -38.89 -52.48 -8.25
N ASP A 183 -39.74 -52.54 -7.22
CA ASP A 183 -39.45 -51.95 -5.91
C ASP A 183 -38.37 -52.72 -5.16
N LYS A 184 -38.31 -54.07 -5.30
CA LYS A 184 -37.19 -54.89 -4.80
C LYS A 184 -35.89 -54.55 -5.51
N ARG A 185 -35.91 -54.36 -6.84
CA ARG A 185 -34.74 -53.98 -7.64
C ARG A 185 -34.24 -52.58 -7.27
N LEU A 186 -35.13 -51.61 -7.17
CA LEU A 186 -34.85 -50.22 -6.79
C LEU A 186 -34.35 -50.11 -5.33
N ALA A 187 -34.85 -50.95 -4.42
CA ALA A 187 -34.30 -51.08 -3.07
C ALA A 187 -32.87 -51.67 -3.08
N SER A 188 -32.61 -52.66 -3.94
CA SER A 188 -31.29 -53.27 -4.13
C SER A 188 -30.28 -52.27 -4.72
N GLU A 189 -30.65 -51.52 -5.76
CA GLU A 189 -29.84 -50.46 -6.37
C GLU A 189 -29.51 -49.36 -5.35
N ARG A 190 -30.49 -48.90 -4.55
CA ARG A 190 -30.24 -47.95 -3.46
C ARG A 190 -29.27 -48.50 -2.41
N ALA A 191 -29.45 -49.75 -1.99
CA ALA A 191 -28.57 -50.40 -1.02
C ALA A 191 -27.16 -50.70 -1.58
N ALA A 192 -26.99 -50.81 -2.91
CA ALA A 192 -25.68 -50.86 -3.54
C ALA A 192 -25.02 -49.47 -3.48
N HIS A 193 -25.70 -48.44 -3.98
CA HIS A 193 -25.16 -47.06 -3.98
C HIS A 193 -24.90 -46.49 -2.58
N GLU A 194 -25.66 -46.89 -1.56
CA GLU A 194 -25.39 -46.50 -0.17
C GLU A 194 -24.10 -47.15 0.37
N ARG A 195 -23.79 -48.40 -0.02
CA ARG A 195 -22.50 -49.04 0.30
C ARG A 195 -21.36 -48.39 -0.47
N GLU A 196 -21.48 -48.22 -1.79
CA GLU A 196 -20.47 -47.55 -2.63
C GLU A 196 -20.14 -46.15 -2.10
N LEU A 197 -21.16 -45.38 -1.71
CA LEU A 197 -20.98 -44.05 -1.11
C LEU A 197 -20.34 -44.10 0.29
N SER A 198 -20.60 -45.15 1.07
CA SER A 198 -19.95 -45.36 2.36
C SER A 198 -18.48 -45.77 2.20
N GLU A 199 -18.17 -46.62 1.23
CA GLU A 199 -16.81 -47.08 0.88
C GLU A 199 -15.98 -45.90 0.34
N LEU A 200 -16.51 -45.13 -0.62
CA LEU A 200 -15.86 -43.90 -1.13
C LEU A 200 -15.61 -42.86 -0.02
N ARG A 201 -16.50 -42.76 0.98
CA ARG A 201 -16.29 -41.89 2.15
C ARG A 201 -15.21 -42.42 3.10
N ALA A 202 -15.13 -43.74 3.29
CA ALA A 202 -14.08 -44.36 4.08
C ALA A 202 -12.71 -44.18 3.41
N ASP A 203 -12.60 -44.47 2.11
CA ASP A 203 -11.40 -44.29 1.30
C ASP A 203 -10.93 -42.83 1.30
N ALA A 204 -11.83 -41.87 1.05
CA ALA A 204 -11.49 -40.44 1.11
C ALA A 204 -11.01 -40.02 2.50
N THR A 205 -11.61 -40.55 3.57
CA THR A 205 -11.19 -40.29 4.96
C THR A 205 -9.80 -40.89 5.23
N GLN A 206 -9.52 -42.09 4.75
CA GLN A 206 -8.21 -42.74 4.87
C GLN A 206 -7.13 -42.03 4.06
N GLN A 207 -7.43 -41.57 2.84
CA GLN A 207 -6.52 -40.78 2.02
C GLN A 207 -6.17 -39.44 2.71
N VAL A 208 -7.15 -38.73 3.27
CA VAL A 208 -6.91 -37.49 4.03
C VAL A 208 -6.13 -37.76 5.32
N ALA A 209 -6.36 -38.89 5.99
CA ALA A 209 -5.59 -39.28 7.18
C ALA A 209 -4.12 -39.58 6.84
N GLU A 210 -3.86 -40.31 5.75
CA GLU A 210 -2.50 -40.64 5.31
C GLU A 210 -1.77 -39.40 4.77
N GLN A 211 -2.42 -38.54 3.98
CA GLN A 211 -1.86 -37.24 3.55
C GLN A 211 -1.50 -36.33 4.73
N ARG A 212 -2.33 -36.30 5.78
CA ARG A 212 -2.00 -35.57 7.02
C ARG A 212 -0.82 -36.20 7.75
N LYS A 213 -0.70 -37.52 7.73
CA LYS A 213 0.43 -38.25 8.32
C LYS A 213 1.73 -37.97 7.58
N THR A 214 1.76 -38.06 6.25
CA THR A 214 2.97 -37.73 5.47
C THR A 214 3.35 -36.26 5.63
N ALA A 215 2.40 -35.32 5.52
CA ALA A 215 2.67 -33.90 5.71
C ALA A 215 3.20 -33.58 7.13
N ASN A 216 2.69 -34.24 8.18
CA ASN A 216 3.22 -34.09 9.53
C ASN A 216 4.62 -34.69 9.70
N GLN A 217 4.96 -35.75 8.96
CA GLN A 217 6.31 -36.32 8.93
C GLN A 217 7.27 -35.37 8.20
N GLU A 218 6.92 -34.90 7.00
CA GLU A 218 7.68 -33.89 6.25
C GLU A 218 7.93 -32.62 7.07
N ILE A 219 6.92 -32.12 7.80
CA ILE A 219 7.08 -30.98 8.72
C ILE A 219 8.02 -31.29 9.89
N ALA A 220 8.02 -32.52 10.42
CA ALA A 220 8.92 -32.93 11.49
C ALA A 220 10.37 -33.07 10.99
N ASP A 221 10.57 -33.66 9.81
CA ASP A 221 11.87 -33.87 9.18
C ASP A 221 12.50 -32.53 8.79
N LEU A 222 11.76 -31.66 8.09
CA LEU A 222 12.18 -30.28 7.77
C LEU A 222 12.50 -29.46 9.03
N LYS A 223 11.77 -29.67 10.12
CA LYS A 223 12.06 -29.02 11.40
C LYS A 223 13.32 -29.57 12.06
N SER A 224 13.61 -30.87 11.93
CA SER A 224 14.88 -31.45 12.38
C SER A 224 16.03 -30.85 11.58
N GLU A 225 15.95 -30.90 10.25
CA GLU A 225 16.99 -30.36 9.36
C GLU A 225 17.24 -28.86 9.64
N ALA A 226 16.18 -28.07 9.85
CA ALA A 226 16.32 -26.66 10.22
C ALA A 226 17.00 -26.46 11.59
N ASN A 227 16.73 -27.31 12.58
CA ASN A 227 17.44 -27.27 13.87
C ASN A 227 18.92 -27.66 13.68
N ASP A 228 19.20 -28.72 12.92
CA ASP A 228 20.57 -29.20 12.65
C ASP A 228 21.39 -28.14 11.89
N GLN A 229 20.78 -27.44 10.94
CA GLN A 229 21.36 -26.30 10.24
C GLN A 229 21.61 -25.10 11.19
N ILE A 230 20.69 -24.82 12.14
CA ILE A 230 20.86 -23.77 13.15
C ILE A 230 22.00 -24.12 14.12
N GLU A 231 22.08 -25.37 14.61
CA GLU A 231 23.18 -25.82 15.47
C GLU A 231 24.52 -25.79 14.74
N ALA A 232 24.57 -26.21 13.47
CA ALA A 232 25.77 -26.11 12.63
C ALA A 232 26.21 -24.65 12.43
N ALA A 233 25.29 -23.74 12.13
CA ALA A 233 25.57 -22.31 11.96
C ALA A 233 26.02 -21.65 13.27
N LEU A 234 25.42 -22.01 14.41
CA LEU A 234 25.85 -21.57 15.74
C LEU A 234 27.23 -22.12 16.11
N ALA A 235 27.52 -23.39 15.79
CA ALA A 235 28.84 -23.98 15.99
C ALA A 235 29.91 -23.30 15.13
N GLU A 236 29.60 -22.97 13.87
CA GLU A 236 30.51 -22.22 13.00
C GLU A 236 30.71 -20.78 13.48
N ALA A 237 29.65 -20.08 13.86
CA ALA A 237 29.75 -18.73 14.43
C ALA A 237 30.61 -18.71 15.70
N ASN A 238 30.46 -19.71 16.58
CA ASN A 238 31.30 -19.85 17.77
C ASN A 238 32.77 -20.17 17.44
N ARG A 239 33.05 -20.97 16.40
CA ARG A 239 34.43 -21.18 15.90
C ARG A 239 35.03 -19.88 15.39
N ARG A 240 34.38 -19.21 14.43
CA ARG A 240 34.83 -17.92 13.87
C ARG A 240 35.06 -16.86 14.98
N LEU A 241 34.23 -16.85 16.02
CA LEU A 241 34.36 -15.95 17.16
C LEU A 241 35.53 -16.34 18.09
N ALA A 242 35.85 -17.63 18.24
CA ALA A 242 37.07 -18.10 18.89
C ALA A 242 38.32 -17.75 18.06
N ASP A 243 38.29 -17.95 16.74
CA ASP A 243 39.39 -17.60 15.83
C ASP A 243 39.70 -16.09 15.89
N VAL A 244 38.66 -15.24 15.88
CA VAL A 244 38.78 -13.79 16.07
C VAL A 244 39.33 -13.45 17.46
N ARG A 245 38.91 -14.13 18.53
CA ARG A 245 39.49 -13.94 19.87
C ARG A 245 40.97 -14.32 19.91
N GLU A 246 41.38 -15.40 19.25
CA GLU A 246 42.78 -15.81 19.15
C GLU A 246 43.60 -14.81 18.32
N GLN A 247 43.05 -14.31 17.21
CA GLN A 247 43.68 -13.27 16.39
C GLN A 247 43.85 -11.96 17.18
N VAL A 248 42.82 -11.52 17.91
CA VAL A 248 42.89 -10.33 18.78
C VAL A 248 43.89 -10.54 19.92
N ALA A 249 43.95 -11.73 20.52
CA ALA A 249 44.95 -12.05 21.54
C ALA A 249 46.37 -11.99 20.95
N LYS A 250 46.63 -12.60 19.79
CA LYS A 250 47.91 -12.52 19.07
C LYS A 250 48.29 -11.07 18.73
N MET A 251 47.37 -10.30 18.16
CA MET A 251 47.59 -8.88 17.87
C MET A 251 47.87 -8.06 19.13
N THR A 252 47.22 -8.38 20.26
CA THR A 252 47.48 -7.73 21.56
C THR A 252 48.87 -8.07 22.08
N THR A 253 49.29 -9.33 22.01
CA THR A 253 50.64 -9.77 22.41
C THR A 253 51.72 -9.17 21.50
N ASP A 254 51.51 -9.11 20.18
CA ASP A 254 52.44 -8.45 19.26
C ASP A 254 52.46 -6.93 19.44
N ALA A 255 51.34 -6.29 19.75
CA ALA A 255 51.29 -4.87 20.09
C ALA A 255 52.01 -4.57 21.41
N GLN A 256 51.82 -5.40 22.45
CA GLN A 256 52.55 -5.32 23.70
C GLN A 256 54.05 -5.53 23.50
N ARG A 257 54.44 -6.54 22.71
CA ARG A 257 55.85 -6.81 22.36
C ARG A 257 56.47 -5.62 21.62
N ARG A 258 55.81 -5.07 20.59
CA ARG A 258 56.27 -3.87 19.88
C ARG A 258 56.34 -2.65 20.79
N ALA A 259 55.40 -2.48 21.72
CA ALA A 259 55.44 -1.40 22.70
C ALA A 259 56.63 -1.55 23.66
N SER A 260 56.94 -2.77 24.12
CA SER A 260 58.16 -3.05 24.89
C SER A 260 59.43 -2.79 24.07
N GLU A 261 59.49 -3.26 22.82
CA GLU A 261 60.61 -3.02 21.90
C GLU A 261 60.85 -1.51 21.67
N ILE A 262 59.77 -0.72 21.52
CA ILE A 262 59.84 0.75 21.41
C ILE A 262 60.31 1.38 22.73
N VAL A 263 59.80 0.93 23.88
CA VAL A 263 60.19 1.44 25.20
C VAL A 263 61.65 1.13 25.52
N ASP A 264 62.13 -0.07 25.20
CA ASP A 264 63.51 -0.47 25.43
C ASP A 264 64.48 0.17 24.43
N ALA A 265 64.07 0.38 23.17
CA ALA A 265 64.81 1.21 22.22
C ALA A 265 64.86 2.69 22.64
N ALA A 266 63.78 3.23 23.23
CA ALA A 266 63.75 4.58 23.77
C ALA A 266 64.65 4.72 25.01
N LYS A 267 64.69 3.72 25.90
CA LYS A 267 65.67 3.66 27.01
C LYS A 267 67.10 3.57 26.49
N ALA A 268 67.35 2.73 25.48
CA ALA A 268 68.68 2.57 24.89
C ALA A 268 69.16 3.90 24.29
N LYS A 269 68.31 4.62 23.54
CA LYS A 269 68.61 5.97 23.07
C LYS A 269 68.76 7.01 24.19
N ALA A 270 67.96 6.93 25.24
CA ALA A 270 68.12 7.82 26.40
C ALA A 270 69.45 7.58 27.13
N GLN A 271 69.90 6.33 27.21
CA GLN A 271 71.22 5.99 27.75
C GLN A 271 72.33 6.43 26.79
N GLU A 272 72.21 6.19 25.49
CA GLU A 272 73.14 6.67 24.45
C GLU A 272 73.32 8.20 24.52
N ILE A 273 72.23 8.96 24.70
CA ILE A 273 72.26 10.42 24.89
C ILE A 273 72.90 10.82 26.23
N LEU A 274 72.72 10.05 27.31
CA LEU A 274 73.37 10.31 28.60
C LEU A 274 74.88 10.01 28.54
N ASP A 275 75.26 8.90 27.93
CA ASP A 275 76.65 8.48 27.72
C ASP A 275 77.35 9.47 26.78
N GLU A 276 76.70 9.89 25.69
CA GLU A 276 77.17 10.96 24.79
C GLU A 276 77.27 12.31 25.51
N ALA A 277 76.32 12.66 26.38
CA ALA A 277 76.41 13.88 27.19
C ALA A 277 77.54 13.81 28.23
N GLU A 278 77.84 12.64 28.80
CA GLU A 278 78.98 12.45 29.71
C GLU A 278 80.32 12.48 28.95
N VAL A 279 80.39 11.89 27.75
CA VAL A 279 81.55 12.00 26.84
C VAL A 279 81.75 13.44 26.38
N ASN A 280 80.71 14.16 25.96
CA ASN A 280 80.80 15.56 25.54
C ASN A 280 81.14 16.50 26.72
N ARG A 281 80.62 16.22 27.93
CA ARG A 281 81.02 16.89 29.16
C ARG A 281 82.50 16.63 29.49
N THR A 282 82.96 15.39 29.36
CA THR A 282 84.36 15.02 29.62
C THR A 282 85.29 15.64 28.57
N SER A 283 84.86 15.67 27.31
CA SER A 283 85.54 16.34 26.20
C SER A 283 85.68 17.84 26.45
N THR A 284 84.57 18.54 26.73
CA THR A 284 84.61 19.98 27.06
C THR A 284 85.40 20.28 28.33
N VAL A 285 85.32 19.45 29.38
CA VAL A 285 86.20 19.58 30.56
C VAL A 285 87.67 19.40 30.19
N SER A 286 88.00 18.47 29.28
CA SER A 286 89.38 18.28 28.81
C SER A 286 89.87 19.45 27.93
N GLN A 287 89.02 19.97 27.04
CA GLN A 287 89.30 21.15 26.21
C GLN A 287 89.52 22.38 27.09
N VAL A 288 88.59 22.67 28.01
CA VAL A 288 88.74 23.77 28.99
C VAL A 288 89.98 23.56 29.87
N SER A 289 90.36 22.33 30.22
CA SER A 289 91.60 22.08 30.97
C SER A 289 92.86 22.35 30.14
N ALA A 290 92.83 22.06 28.83
CA ALA A 290 93.92 22.37 27.90
C ALA A 290 94.00 23.88 27.63
N GLU A 291 92.88 24.56 27.44
CA GLU A 291 92.79 26.02 27.33
C GLU A 291 93.29 26.70 28.61
N VAL A 292 92.92 26.22 29.80
CA VAL A 292 93.43 26.76 31.08
C VAL A 292 94.95 26.59 31.22
N GLU A 293 95.51 25.45 30.78
CA GLU A 293 96.97 25.25 30.84
C GLU A 293 97.71 26.03 29.74
N GLN A 294 97.08 26.26 28.58
CA GLN A 294 97.57 27.18 27.54
C GLN A 294 97.55 28.63 28.03
N ILE A 295 96.43 29.10 28.62
CA ILE A 295 96.31 30.42 29.24
C ILE A 295 97.35 30.60 30.36
N ARG A 296 97.67 29.55 31.13
CA ARG A 296 98.77 29.58 32.11
C ARG A 296 100.14 29.73 31.44
N SER A 297 100.39 29.05 30.34
CA SER A 297 101.61 29.22 29.53
C SER A 297 101.73 30.64 28.98
N ASP A 298 100.64 31.20 28.47
CA ASP A 298 100.61 32.55 27.91
C ASP A 298 100.75 33.63 29.00
N ILE A 299 100.14 33.43 30.18
CA ILE A 299 100.35 34.29 31.37
C ILE A 299 101.80 34.21 31.85
N ALA A 300 102.44 33.03 31.85
CA ALA A 300 103.85 32.90 32.21
C ALA A 300 104.76 33.63 31.22
N ALA A 301 104.52 33.49 29.92
CA ALA A 301 105.24 34.22 28.87
C ALA A 301 105.03 35.75 28.97
N GLN A 302 103.82 36.20 29.32
CA GLN A 302 103.54 37.60 29.61
C GLN A 302 104.23 38.10 30.88
N GLN A 303 104.36 37.27 31.93
CA GLN A 303 105.11 37.63 33.15
C GLN A 303 106.61 37.74 32.89
N ASP A 304 107.21 36.84 32.11
CA ASP A 304 108.61 36.96 31.69
C ASP A 304 108.85 38.21 30.81
N GLY A 305 107.96 38.46 29.84
CA GLY A 305 108.02 39.65 28.98
C GLY A 305 107.81 40.96 29.74
N ALA A 306 106.91 41.00 30.71
CA ALA A 306 106.72 42.13 31.62
C ALA A 306 107.95 42.34 32.52
N THR A 307 108.55 41.26 33.02
CA THR A 307 109.77 41.32 33.84
C THR A 307 110.96 41.86 33.04
N GLN A 308 111.09 41.52 31.76
CA GLN A 308 112.10 42.13 30.89
C GLN A 308 111.85 43.63 30.68
N LYS A 309 110.62 44.04 30.33
CA LYS A 309 110.26 45.46 30.18
C LYS A 309 110.46 46.28 31.47
N VAL A 310 110.16 45.72 32.64
CA VAL A 310 110.41 46.38 33.93
C VAL A 310 111.91 46.60 34.17
N ASN A 311 112.78 45.67 33.77
CA ASN A 311 114.23 45.87 33.88
C ASN A 311 114.77 46.92 32.89
N GLU A 312 114.25 46.99 31.66
CA GLU A 312 114.58 48.10 30.73
C GLU A 312 114.09 49.45 31.25
N LEU A 313 112.88 49.51 31.82
CA LEU A 313 112.34 50.72 32.42
C LEU A 313 113.15 51.17 33.63
N LEU A 314 113.59 50.25 34.51
CA LEU A 314 114.46 50.58 35.65
C LEU A 314 115.82 51.14 35.21
N ALA A 315 116.43 50.60 34.15
CA ALA A 315 117.67 51.14 33.59
C ALA A 315 117.49 52.56 33.05
N ASN A 316 116.44 52.80 32.25
CA ASN A 316 116.09 54.13 31.75
C ASN A 316 115.73 55.10 32.89
N LEU A 317 115.15 54.62 33.98
CA LEU A 317 114.73 55.44 35.12
C LEU A 317 115.93 55.86 35.99
N GLU A 318 116.96 55.02 36.15
CA GLU A 318 118.20 55.42 36.84
C GLU A 318 118.97 56.48 36.03
N GLU A 319 119.05 56.34 34.69
CA GLU A 319 119.66 57.35 33.81
C GLU A 319 118.87 58.68 33.83
N ARG A 320 117.54 58.62 33.73
CA ARG A 320 116.67 59.80 33.92
C ARG A 320 116.79 60.38 35.33
N ARG A 321 117.03 59.58 36.37
CA ARG A 321 117.20 60.05 37.75
C ARG A 321 118.51 60.81 37.96
N GLU A 322 119.60 60.41 37.29
CA GLU A 322 120.81 61.23 37.27
C GLU A 322 120.65 62.55 36.51
N ALA A 323 119.95 62.53 35.37
CA ALA A 323 119.65 63.75 34.60
C ALA A 323 118.76 64.72 35.41
N ALA A 324 117.59 64.26 35.83
CA ALA A 324 116.62 65.04 36.59
C ALA A 324 117.16 65.54 37.94
N LYS A 325 118.17 64.87 38.53
CA LYS A 325 118.82 65.37 39.75
C LYS A 325 119.74 66.57 39.48
N ARG A 326 120.41 66.61 38.33
CA ARG A 326 121.22 67.77 37.91
C ARG A 326 120.31 68.97 37.59
N GLU A 327 119.23 68.73 36.84
CA GLU A 327 118.20 69.75 36.60
C GLU A 327 117.52 70.20 37.90
N ALA A 328 117.26 69.30 38.86
CA ALA A 328 116.68 69.66 40.15
C ALA A 328 117.63 70.53 41.00
N ASP A 329 118.93 70.23 41.07
CA ASP A 329 119.89 71.08 41.80
C ASP A 329 120.00 72.49 41.15
N GLU A 330 119.92 72.58 39.82
CA GLU A 330 119.95 73.84 39.07
C GLU A 330 118.62 74.62 39.20
N LEU A 331 117.47 73.96 39.10
CA LEU A 331 116.14 74.53 39.37
C LEU A 331 115.97 74.94 40.83
N ILE A 332 116.55 74.24 41.81
CA ILE A 332 116.58 74.66 43.22
C ILE A 332 117.43 75.93 43.41
N SER A 333 118.40 76.20 42.54
CA SER A 333 119.12 77.48 42.54
C SER A 333 118.22 78.61 42.01
N GLN A 334 117.51 78.39 40.91
CA GLN A 334 116.61 79.36 40.27
C GLN A 334 115.38 79.64 41.15
N ALA A 335 114.80 78.61 41.76
CA ALA A 335 113.68 78.70 42.68
C ALA A 335 114.01 79.45 43.99
N LYS A 336 115.28 79.57 44.38
CA LYS A 336 115.67 80.45 45.50
C LYS A 336 115.55 81.93 45.11
N THR A 337 116.10 82.31 43.95
CA THR A 337 115.95 83.67 43.41
C THR A 337 114.50 84.02 43.07
N VAL A 338 113.70 83.05 42.58
CA VAL A 338 112.26 83.26 42.35
C VAL A 338 111.48 83.38 43.66
N ARG A 339 111.86 82.66 44.72
CA ARG A 339 111.29 82.90 46.06
C ARG A 339 111.68 84.27 46.65
N GLU A 340 112.69 84.93 46.11
CA GLU A 340 113.04 86.32 46.44
C GLU A 340 112.23 87.36 45.62
N GLU A 341 111.47 86.95 44.58
CA GLU A 341 110.34 87.76 44.07
C GLU A 341 109.27 87.93 45.16
N ALA A 342 108.90 86.81 45.80
CA ALA A 342 107.63 86.64 46.51
C ALA A 342 107.44 87.63 47.68
N ASP A 343 108.48 87.85 48.48
CA ASP A 343 108.40 88.78 49.62
C ASP A 343 108.34 90.26 49.19
N SER A 344 108.80 90.61 47.98
CA SER A 344 108.72 91.98 47.45
C SER A 344 107.33 92.34 46.94
N TYR A 345 106.69 91.43 46.19
CA TYR A 345 105.26 91.50 45.78
C TYR A 345 104.33 91.65 46.98
N ALA A 346 104.64 90.98 48.09
CA ALA A 346 103.85 91.04 49.31
C ALA A 346 103.81 92.44 49.97
N SER A 347 104.74 93.34 49.63
CA SER A 347 104.90 94.66 50.24
C SER A 347 104.13 95.76 49.49
N GLU A 348 104.61 96.15 48.31
CA GLU A 348 104.20 97.42 47.68
C GLU A 348 102.84 97.30 46.96
N ARG A 349 102.56 96.12 46.38
CA ARG A 349 101.26 95.79 45.76
C ARG A 349 100.07 95.89 46.72
N ARG A 350 100.29 95.80 48.05
CA ARG A 350 99.28 96.11 49.07
C ARG A 350 99.16 97.60 49.36
N ARG A 351 100.29 98.31 49.47
CA ARG A 351 100.32 99.74 49.86
C ARG A 351 99.51 100.63 48.93
N SER A 352 99.69 100.51 47.61
CA SER A 352 98.94 101.33 46.64
C SER A 352 97.45 100.96 46.56
N ALA A 353 97.08 99.72 46.91
CA ALA A 353 95.68 99.29 46.94
C ALA A 353 94.88 99.97 48.07
N ASP A 354 95.49 100.19 49.24
CA ASP A 354 94.86 100.89 50.36
C ASP A 354 94.65 102.40 50.06
N GLU A 355 95.52 103.03 49.27
CA GLU A 355 95.35 104.43 48.84
C GLU A 355 94.16 104.60 47.88
N GLN A 356 93.90 103.62 47.02
CA GLN A 356 92.71 103.58 46.18
C GLN A 356 91.42 103.41 47.01
N ALA A 357 91.48 102.71 48.15
CA ALA A 357 90.36 102.64 49.08
C ALA A 357 90.13 103.96 49.84
N ALA A 358 91.20 104.65 50.25
CA ALA A 358 91.12 105.87 51.06
C ALA A 358 90.36 107.03 50.38
N SER A 359 90.61 107.29 49.10
CA SER A 359 90.00 108.43 48.39
C SER A 359 88.56 108.18 47.88
N ILE A 360 88.14 106.92 47.77
CA ILE A 360 86.73 106.56 47.50
C ILE A 360 85.83 107.04 48.66
N VAL A 361 86.34 107.05 49.90
CA VAL A 361 85.62 107.65 51.05
C VAL A 361 85.55 109.17 50.94
N LYS A 362 86.62 109.85 50.47
CA LYS A 362 86.59 111.32 50.29
C LYS A 362 85.51 111.74 49.29
N LYS A 363 85.33 110.98 48.21
CA LYS A 363 84.25 111.20 47.22
C LYS A 363 82.83 111.04 47.78
N ALA A 364 82.65 110.40 48.94
CA ALA A 364 81.37 110.31 49.63
C ALA A 364 81.17 111.41 50.70
N GLY A 365 82.17 112.29 50.92
CA GLY A 365 82.11 113.38 51.89
C GLY A 365 81.67 114.72 51.28
N GLU A 366 82.32 115.16 50.20
CA GLU A 366 82.09 116.49 49.60
C GLU A 366 80.73 116.59 48.85
N ASP A 367 80.06 115.46 48.58
CA ASP A 367 78.63 115.39 48.19
C ASP A 367 77.69 115.95 49.30
N ALA A 368 78.17 116.08 50.55
CA ALA A 368 77.45 116.79 51.62
C ALA A 368 77.75 118.30 51.64
N ASP A 369 78.95 118.73 51.25
CA ASP A 369 79.29 120.16 51.16
C ASP A 369 78.52 120.87 50.04
N LEU A 370 78.16 120.15 48.98
CA LEU A 370 77.19 120.60 47.98
C LEU A 370 75.83 121.00 48.59
N GLN A 371 75.39 120.39 49.70
CA GLN A 371 74.18 120.80 50.43
C GLN A 371 74.39 121.99 51.37
N ILE A 372 75.64 122.35 51.69
CA ILE A 372 75.98 123.49 52.56
C ILE A 372 76.11 124.77 51.74
N GLU A 373 76.82 124.75 50.61
CA GLU A 373 77.03 125.95 49.81
C GLU A 373 75.74 126.40 49.08
N GLU A 374 74.83 125.46 48.78
CA GLU A 374 73.46 125.75 48.33
C GLU A 374 72.69 126.62 49.36
N ARG A 375 73.03 126.53 50.66
CA ARG A 375 72.52 127.46 51.69
C ARG A 375 73.29 128.76 51.79
N ARG A 376 74.59 128.81 51.42
CA ARG A 376 75.36 130.07 51.45
C ARG A 376 74.90 131.03 50.37
N GLN A 377 74.46 130.52 49.21
CA GLN A 377 73.82 131.33 48.17
C GLN A 377 72.57 132.06 48.67
N ALA A 378 71.85 131.49 49.65
CA ALA A 378 70.71 132.16 50.28
C ALA A 378 71.10 133.26 51.29
N ALA A 379 72.32 133.23 51.85
CA ALA A 379 72.79 134.20 52.85
C ALA A 379 73.56 135.38 52.24
N GLN A 380 74.40 135.15 51.22
CA GLN A 380 75.16 136.23 50.59
C GLN A 380 74.24 137.22 49.85
N GLY A 381 73.10 136.75 49.32
CA GLY A 381 72.07 137.60 48.71
C GLY A 381 71.44 138.63 49.67
N GLU A 382 71.47 138.39 50.99
CA GLU A 382 71.09 139.41 51.98
C GLU A 382 72.23 140.40 52.26
N LEU A 383 73.48 139.94 52.25
CA LEU A 383 74.68 140.77 52.47
C LEU A 383 74.97 141.73 51.32
N ASP A 384 74.68 141.34 50.07
CA ASP A 384 74.78 142.27 48.93
C ASP A 384 73.73 143.38 49.03
N GLY A 385 72.53 143.06 49.52
CA GLY A 385 71.48 144.05 49.86
C GLY A 385 71.91 145.02 50.97
N LEU A 386 72.54 144.52 52.03
CA LEU A 386 73.03 145.35 53.14
C LEU A 386 74.26 146.19 52.76
N THR A 387 75.22 145.63 52.02
CA THR A 387 76.47 146.33 51.69
C THR A 387 76.27 147.39 50.62
N SER A 388 75.31 147.19 49.71
CA SER A 388 74.81 148.26 48.83
C SER A 388 74.25 149.46 49.62
N HIS A 389 73.69 149.22 50.82
CA HIS A 389 73.23 150.27 51.73
C HIS A 389 74.37 150.97 52.50
N ILE A 390 75.46 150.25 52.80
CA ILE A 390 76.66 150.80 53.47
C ILE A 390 77.47 151.69 52.53
N ALA A 391 77.60 151.32 51.25
CA ALA A 391 78.26 152.15 50.24
C ALA A 391 77.62 153.55 50.15
N ASP A 392 76.28 153.58 50.13
CA ASP A 392 75.48 154.81 50.08
C ASP A 392 75.57 155.69 51.36
N LEU A 393 76.11 155.13 52.45
CA LEU A 393 76.31 155.79 53.75
C LEU A 393 77.76 156.23 53.99
N GLN A 394 78.78 155.39 53.79
CA GLN A 394 80.17 155.82 54.01
C GLN A 394 80.72 156.73 52.92
N GLN A 395 80.11 156.75 51.73
CA GLN A 395 80.31 157.83 50.76
C GLN A 395 79.80 159.20 51.28
N ARG A 396 78.95 159.21 52.32
CA ARG A 396 78.58 160.41 53.10
C ARG A 396 79.50 160.61 54.32
N GLU A 397 80.00 159.54 54.93
CA GLU A 397 80.96 159.63 56.04
C GLU A 397 82.33 160.20 55.61
N ALA A 398 82.74 160.01 54.36
CA ALA A 398 83.88 160.72 53.78
C ALA A 398 83.75 162.27 53.81
N ALA A 399 82.54 162.80 54.00
CA ALA A 399 82.28 164.21 54.27
C ALA A 399 81.98 164.52 55.75
N ILE A 400 81.76 163.50 56.59
CA ILE A 400 81.52 163.62 58.03
C ILE A 400 82.86 163.47 58.78
N THR A 401 83.52 164.61 58.87
CA THR A 401 84.22 165.08 60.07
C THR A 401 85.48 164.30 60.52
N GLN A 402 86.70 164.81 60.39
CA GLN A 402 87.19 166.14 59.95
C GLN A 402 86.81 167.37 60.82
N ARG A 403 85.77 167.24 61.65
CA ARG A 403 85.51 168.01 62.89
C ARG A 403 85.83 167.08 64.06
N VAL A 404 85.75 167.55 65.31
CA VAL A 404 85.92 166.69 66.51
C VAL A 404 87.35 166.15 66.72
N SER A 405 88.27 166.46 65.81
CA SER A 405 89.65 166.89 66.13
C SER A 405 89.71 168.03 67.18
N GLU A 406 88.55 168.59 67.53
CA GLU A 406 88.28 169.62 68.53
C GLU A 406 87.96 169.09 69.95
N LEU A 407 87.48 167.84 70.12
CA LEU A 407 87.28 167.24 71.47
C LEU A 407 88.53 166.59 72.08
N ARG A 408 89.68 166.93 71.48
CA ARG A 408 91.08 166.93 71.94
C ARG A 408 91.35 167.41 73.39
N ALA A 409 90.34 167.74 74.19
CA ALA A 409 90.47 168.60 75.36
C ALA A 409 89.61 168.27 76.60
N MET A 410 88.58 167.40 76.54
CA MET A 410 87.48 167.48 77.52
C MET A 410 87.27 166.33 78.52
N PHE A 411 87.85 165.13 78.33
CA PHE A 411 87.61 163.99 79.25
C PHE A 411 88.87 163.23 79.70
N ALA A 412 89.96 163.97 79.95
CA ALA A 412 91.05 163.51 80.81
C ALA A 412 90.70 163.64 82.32
N SER A 413 89.41 163.61 82.67
CA SER A 413 88.91 164.02 83.99
C SER A 413 87.55 163.41 84.38
N ALA A 414 87.54 162.73 85.53
CA ALA A 414 86.37 162.34 86.34
C ALA A 414 85.40 161.26 85.80
N PHE A 415 84.72 160.58 86.74
CA PHE A 415 83.62 159.60 86.56
C PHE A 415 83.99 158.34 85.73
N SER A 416 84.46 157.22 86.29
CA SER A 416 84.39 156.62 87.64
C SER A 416 83.00 156.13 88.11
N GLY A 417 82.82 154.80 88.14
CA GLY A 417 82.11 154.12 89.23
C GLY A 417 80.86 153.25 88.93
N PHE A 418 80.89 152.02 89.48
CA PHE A 418 79.88 151.49 90.42
C PHE A 418 78.56 150.79 89.94
N ALA A 419 78.66 149.47 89.75
CA ALA A 419 77.93 148.38 90.45
C ALA A 419 76.44 147.98 90.18
N PHE A 420 76.18 146.68 90.47
CA PHE A 420 75.02 146.04 91.15
C PHE A 420 73.76 145.50 90.40
N GLY A 421 73.53 144.17 90.52
CA GLY A 421 72.21 143.49 90.75
C GLY A 421 71.40 142.85 89.60
N GLY A 422 70.73 141.70 89.83
CA GLY A 422 69.53 141.24 89.08
C GLY A 422 69.53 139.79 88.54
N GLU A 423 68.44 139.03 88.73
CA GLU A 423 68.28 137.57 88.51
C GLU A 423 66.90 137.23 87.85
N GLY A 424 66.51 136.03 87.34
CA GLY A 424 67.08 134.66 87.27
C GLY A 424 66.17 133.67 86.46
N GLU A 425 66.22 132.33 86.73
CA GLU A 425 65.51 131.18 86.05
C GLU A 425 65.90 130.86 84.57
N GLY A 426 65.99 129.61 84.05
CA GLY A 426 66.00 128.25 84.66
C GLY A 426 66.09 127.07 83.61
N ALA A 427 66.76 125.96 83.97
CA ALA A 427 66.89 124.64 83.28
C ALA A 427 67.78 124.52 81.97
N PRO A 428 68.41 123.35 81.64
CA PRO A 428 69.77 123.34 81.01
C PRO A 428 70.09 122.38 79.81
N ALA A 429 71.14 122.70 79.00
CA ALA A 429 72.20 121.82 78.39
C ALA A 429 72.99 122.48 77.18
N ASP A 430 74.28 122.13 76.94
CA ASP A 430 75.31 122.84 76.09
C ASP A 430 76.23 121.86 75.27
N GLY A 431 77.17 122.19 74.34
CA GLY A 431 77.66 123.43 73.67
C GLY A 431 79.03 123.26 72.89
N LEU A 432 79.59 124.34 72.28
CA LEU A 432 80.99 124.53 71.72
C LEU A 432 81.32 124.08 70.22
N PRO A 433 82.58 124.11 69.62
CA PRO A 433 83.03 125.17 68.66
C PRO A 433 84.08 124.90 67.46
N VAL A 434 84.15 125.79 66.42
CA VAL A 434 85.36 126.49 65.78
C VAL A 434 86.51 125.85 64.87
N MET A 435 86.79 126.48 63.67
CA MET A 435 88.08 126.76 62.87
C MET A 435 88.86 125.83 61.84
N ASN A 436 89.34 126.47 60.72
CA ASN A 436 90.62 126.37 59.90
C ASN A 436 90.92 125.39 58.68
N ALA A 437 92.09 125.56 57.98
CA ALA A 437 92.38 125.24 56.52
C ALA A 437 93.80 124.61 56.15
N VAL A 438 94.15 124.46 54.82
CA VAL A 438 95.53 124.37 54.13
C VAL A 438 96.01 123.06 53.38
N ASP A 439 96.55 123.22 52.13
CA ASP A 439 97.52 122.56 51.15
C ASP A 439 98.06 121.07 51.00
N GLU A 440 98.67 120.80 49.80
CA GLU A 440 99.78 119.87 49.28
C GLU A 440 99.85 118.28 49.12
N THR A 441 100.46 117.85 47.97
CA THR A 441 101.24 116.68 47.33
C THR A 441 101.51 115.17 47.77
N SER A 442 101.64 114.25 46.74
CA SER A 442 102.69 113.16 46.37
C SER A 442 102.82 111.63 46.80
N GLU A 443 103.10 110.72 45.78
CA GLU A 443 104.05 109.52 45.63
C GLU A 443 103.87 107.94 45.93
N SER A 444 104.03 107.06 44.89
CA SER A 444 104.88 105.77 44.73
C SER A 444 104.46 104.23 44.96
N ALA A 445 104.83 103.31 43.99
CA ALA A 445 105.24 101.83 44.02
C ALA A 445 104.22 100.59 44.08
N GLU A 446 104.51 99.25 43.80
CA GLU A 446 105.30 98.43 42.78
C GLU A 446 105.18 96.82 42.90
N ASN A 447 105.84 96.01 42.00
CA ASN A 447 106.18 94.51 41.80
C ASN A 447 105.16 93.29 41.88
N GLU A 448 105.20 92.25 40.97
CA GLU A 448 104.31 91.01 40.88
C GLU A 448 104.90 89.68 40.18
N PRO A 449 104.44 88.38 40.44
CA PRO A 449 105.11 87.07 40.04
C PRO A 449 104.27 85.77 39.60
N SER A 450 104.89 84.56 39.39
CA SER A 450 104.41 83.09 39.39
C SER A 450 103.57 82.44 38.22
N GLU A 451 103.33 81.09 37.97
CA GLU A 451 103.95 79.72 38.17
C GLU A 451 103.13 78.51 37.47
N ALA A 452 103.66 77.24 37.33
CA ALA A 452 103.01 75.87 37.07
C ALA A 452 102.51 75.40 35.63
N ALA A 453 102.16 74.13 35.21
CA ALA A 453 102.46 72.66 35.51
C ALA A 453 101.82 71.63 34.45
N SER A 454 102.02 70.27 34.51
CA SER A 454 101.56 69.15 33.55
C SER A 454 101.44 67.72 34.22
N ASP A 455 101.08 66.49 33.72
CA ASP A 455 100.72 65.67 32.48
C ASP A 455 99.62 64.57 32.82
N GLU A 456 99.24 63.37 32.25
CA GLU A 456 99.45 62.30 31.16
C GLU A 456 98.13 61.38 31.12
N SER A 457 97.77 60.19 30.52
CA SER A 457 97.99 59.12 29.44
C SER A 457 96.78 58.08 29.50
N VAL A 458 96.42 56.97 28.72
CA VAL A 458 96.62 56.26 27.40
C VAL A 458 95.51 55.10 27.16
N ASP A 459 95.33 54.52 25.94
CA ASP A 459 94.25 53.58 25.39
C ASP A 459 94.47 52.00 25.51
N SER A 460 93.77 50.96 24.94
CA SER A 460 92.72 50.61 23.88
C SER A 460 91.82 49.34 24.26
N GLU A 461 91.09 48.43 23.51
CA GLU A 461 90.82 47.98 22.08
C GLU A 461 89.50 47.06 21.91
N GLU A 462 89.25 46.26 20.82
CA GLU A 462 87.94 45.54 20.42
C GLU A 462 88.09 44.05 19.84
N TRP A 463 87.20 43.16 19.27
CA TRP A 463 85.75 43.00 18.78
C TRP A 463 85.30 41.47 18.55
N ASP A 464 84.08 41.10 17.98
CA ASP A 464 83.49 39.68 17.85
C ASP A 464 82.39 39.38 16.70
N PHE A 465 81.60 38.26 16.65
CA PHE A 465 80.84 37.69 15.44
C PHE A 465 79.47 36.84 15.59
N VAL A 466 78.83 36.28 14.50
CA VAL A 466 77.42 35.65 14.38
C VAL A 466 77.17 34.75 13.09
N SER A 467 76.07 34.01 12.68
CA SER A 467 74.72 33.47 13.14
C SER A 467 73.99 32.45 12.14
N ASP A 468 72.78 31.88 12.48
CA ASP A 468 71.59 31.32 11.67
C ASP A 468 71.62 29.99 10.82
N GLY A 469 70.53 29.35 10.28
CA GLY A 469 69.01 29.43 10.27
C GLY A 469 68.36 29.32 8.83
N ASP A 470 67.15 28.83 8.42
CA ASP A 470 65.98 27.94 8.82
C ASP A 470 65.24 27.45 7.50
N SER A 471 63.96 27.02 7.21
CA SER A 471 62.59 26.84 7.83
C SER A 471 61.60 25.91 6.98
N GLU A 472 60.40 25.54 7.53
CA GLU A 472 59.06 25.17 6.89
C GLU A 472 58.89 23.95 5.88
N GLY A 473 57.72 23.38 5.48
CA GLY A 473 56.24 23.48 5.80
C GLY A 473 55.33 23.41 4.51
N ASP A 474 54.06 22.93 4.39
CA ASP A 474 53.13 21.97 5.06
C ASP A 474 51.82 21.72 4.17
N GLY A 475 50.93 20.73 4.44
CA GLY A 475 49.47 20.79 4.03
C GLY A 475 48.64 19.54 3.54
N ASN A 476 47.33 19.53 3.87
CA ASN A 476 46.12 18.96 3.16
C ASN A 476 45.89 17.41 2.99
N GLU A 477 44.68 16.81 2.82
CA GLU A 477 43.25 17.24 2.86
C GLU A 477 42.22 16.05 2.94
N SER A 478 40.94 16.35 3.26
CA SER A 478 39.67 15.81 2.66
C SER A 478 38.98 14.47 3.05
N SER A 479 37.62 14.52 2.94
CA SER A 479 36.58 13.44 2.99
C SER A 479 36.19 12.86 4.38
N GLN A 480 35.04 13.18 5.01
CA GLN A 480 33.60 13.07 4.66
C GLN A 480 32.91 11.72 4.99
N GLN A 481 31.97 11.77 5.92
CA GLN A 481 30.69 11.03 5.96
C GLN A 481 29.64 11.87 6.71
#